data_AF-A0A8H5KLK3-F1
#
_entry.id   AF-A0A8H5KLK3-F1
#
_cell.length_a   1.000
_cell.length_b   1.000
_cell.length_c   1.000
_cell.angle_alpha   90.00
_cell.angle_beta   90.00
_cell.angle_gamma   90.00
#
_symmetry.space_group_name_H-M   'P 1'
#
loop_
_entity.id
_entity.type
_entity.pdbx_description
1 polymer ?
#
loop_
_entity_poly.entity_id
_entity_poly.type
_entity_poly.pdbx_seq_one_letter_code
_entity_poly.pdbx_strand_id
1 'polypeptide(L)'
;MITSPLPIVTRIKGAGRRFLVVGLEAVQSYTTWSFFMTLKAAVFLLHEASLRFPTIEAKQYTYFSGYAGFAGAALGIKTLAHQLQDSSSKLPSVETFTDGRGYYLNEEALVSQIREDLAKAEKVLGRKPTALVLGALGRCGKGAVDLFLKAGMPDENITRWDLNETKDRDGPYEETAKADVFLNAIYLSKPIPPFINQELLAKKGRNLAVVIDDPTVPVEIKDDQNNLPLSVISIDHLPSMLPREASEAFSEGLKESLLTLKDRKTSRVWADAEKLFHEKVATLPEELRTKSV
;
A
#
# COMPACT_ATOMS: atom_id res chain seq x y z
N MET A 1 -38.91 -5.28 -28.51
CA MET A 1 -38.54 -3.97 -29.10
C MET A 1 -37.80 -3.17 -28.05
N ILE A 2 -36.68 -2.60 -28.49
CA ILE A 2 -35.68 -1.79 -27.78
C ILE A 2 -36.37 -0.68 -26.95
N THR A 3 -36.00 -0.38 -25.70
CA THR A 3 -35.03 0.67 -25.35
C THR A 3 -34.81 0.73 -23.82
N SER A 4 -33.57 1.04 -23.44
CA SER A 4 -32.94 1.11 -22.11
C SER A 4 -33.56 2.13 -21.14
N PRO A 5 -33.22 2.05 -19.84
CA PRO A 5 -32.99 3.27 -19.05
C PRO A 5 -31.55 3.32 -18.51
N LEU A 6 -30.95 4.48 -18.72
CA LEU A 6 -29.59 4.89 -18.37
C LEU A 6 -29.30 4.83 -16.86
N PRO A 7 -28.03 4.63 -16.45
CA PRO A 7 -27.62 4.88 -15.07
C PRO A 7 -27.61 6.39 -14.80
N ILE A 8 -28.31 6.83 -13.75
CA ILE A 8 -28.17 8.19 -13.21
C ILE A 8 -26.80 8.26 -12.54
N VAL A 9 -25.83 8.79 -13.28
CA VAL A 9 -24.52 9.19 -12.78
C VAL A 9 -24.68 10.56 -12.11
N THR A 10 -24.80 10.59 -10.78
CA THR A 10 -24.65 11.84 -10.06
C THR A 10 -23.17 12.16 -9.91
N ARG A 11 -22.71 13.06 -10.80
CA ARG A 11 -21.32 13.48 -10.94
C ARG A 11 -20.99 14.53 -9.88
N ILE A 12 -20.33 14.13 -8.79
CA ILE A 12 -19.71 15.10 -7.87
C ILE A 12 -18.30 15.41 -8.39
N LYS A 13 -18.11 16.60 -8.97
CA LYS A 13 -16.79 17.13 -9.33
C LYS A 13 -16.05 17.53 -8.05
N GLY A 14 -15.10 16.72 -7.63
CA GLY A 14 -14.11 17.05 -6.62
C GLY A 14 -12.88 16.14 -6.79
N ALA A 15 -11.75 16.74 -7.15
CA ALA A 15 -10.39 16.18 -7.16
C ALA A 15 -10.24 14.67 -7.44
N GLY A 16 -10.25 14.29 -8.71
CA GLY A 16 -9.25 13.36 -9.28
C GLY A 16 -9.16 11.88 -8.86
N ARG A 17 -9.97 11.35 -7.95
CA ARG A 17 -9.91 9.90 -7.59
C ARG A 17 -11.27 9.21 -7.77
N ARG A 18 -11.31 8.17 -8.60
CA ARG A 18 -12.49 7.30 -8.79
C ARG A 18 -12.36 6.11 -7.84
N PHE A 19 -13.27 5.99 -6.88
CA PHE A 19 -13.42 4.77 -6.09
C PHE A 19 -14.55 3.93 -6.67
N LEU A 20 -14.27 2.68 -7.03
CA LEU A 20 -15.27 1.67 -7.37
C LEU A 20 -15.67 0.95 -6.08
N VAL A 21 -16.96 0.95 -5.74
CA VAL A 21 -17.50 0.19 -4.61
C VAL A 21 -18.31 -0.97 -5.17
N VAL A 22 -17.92 -2.20 -4.83
CA VAL A 22 -18.75 -3.39 -5.03
C VAL A 22 -19.76 -3.40 -3.88
N GLY A 23 -21.02 -3.06 -4.19
CA GLY A 23 -22.11 -3.05 -3.22
C GLY A 23 -22.66 -4.44 -3.00
N LEU A 24 -22.65 -4.92 -1.75
CA LEU A 24 -23.61 -5.90 -1.28
C LEU A 24 -24.97 -5.19 -1.15
N GLU A 25 -25.96 -5.61 -1.92
CA GLU A 25 -27.35 -5.16 -1.76
C GLU A 25 -27.88 -5.63 -0.40
N ALA A 26 -27.89 -4.73 0.57
CA ALA A 26 -28.66 -4.88 1.80
C ALA A 26 -29.60 -3.68 1.94
N VAL A 27 -30.88 -4.01 2.13
CA VAL A 27 -32.05 -3.13 2.19
C VAL A 27 -31.77 -1.83 2.98
N GLN A 28 -31.98 -0.70 2.31
CA GLN A 28 -31.66 0.65 2.78
C GLN A 28 -32.65 1.14 3.85
N SER A 29 -32.10 1.66 4.96
CA SER A 29 -32.78 2.60 5.85
C SER A 29 -31.85 3.79 6.13
N TYR A 30 -32.40 4.99 6.34
CA TYR A 30 -31.61 6.21 6.59
C TYR A 30 -30.70 6.11 7.82
N THR A 31 -31.04 5.28 8.80
CA THR A 31 -30.23 5.01 10.00
C THR A 31 -28.97 4.21 9.68
N THR A 32 -29.04 3.24 8.77
CA THR A 32 -27.84 2.51 8.31
C THR A 32 -26.89 3.43 7.56
N TRP A 33 -27.39 4.35 6.72
CA TRP A 33 -26.53 5.28 5.97
C TRP A 33 -25.81 6.31 6.85
N SER A 34 -26.50 6.86 7.85
CA SER A 34 -25.90 7.76 8.84
C SER A 34 -24.85 7.03 9.70
N PHE A 35 -25.12 5.79 10.11
CA PHE A 35 -24.14 4.96 10.83
C PHE A 35 -22.91 4.66 9.97
N PHE A 36 -23.08 4.26 8.70
CA PHE A 36 -21.97 4.00 7.79
C PHE A 36 -21.13 5.24 7.49
N MET A 37 -21.76 6.41 7.29
CA MET A 37 -21.03 7.67 7.12
C MET A 37 -20.31 8.09 8.40
N THR A 38 -20.92 7.89 9.56
CA THR A 38 -20.30 8.16 10.86
C THR A 38 -19.14 7.19 11.10
N LEU A 39 -19.28 5.91 10.74
CA LEU A 39 -18.21 4.92 10.85
C LEU A 39 -17.08 5.21 9.87
N LYS A 40 -17.38 5.62 8.63
CA LYS A 40 -16.39 6.00 7.63
C LYS A 40 -15.63 7.27 8.04
N ALA A 41 -16.35 8.28 8.53
CA ALA A 41 -15.77 9.48 9.10
C ALA A 41 -14.95 9.15 10.36
N ALA A 42 -15.46 8.29 11.25
CA ALA A 42 -14.75 7.84 12.43
C ALA A 42 -13.47 7.07 12.08
N VAL A 43 -13.51 6.13 11.13
CA VAL A 43 -12.32 5.39 10.68
C VAL A 43 -11.31 6.32 10.03
N PHE A 44 -11.75 7.27 9.20
CA PHE A 44 -10.88 8.29 8.61
C PHE A 44 -10.28 9.22 9.68
N LEU A 45 -11.08 9.65 10.65
CA LEU A 45 -10.64 10.50 11.76
C LEU A 45 -9.72 9.75 12.73
N LEU A 46 -9.97 8.47 12.99
CA LEU A 46 -9.10 7.60 13.79
C LEU A 46 -7.78 7.37 13.06
N HIS A 47 -7.80 7.21 11.74
CA HIS A 47 -6.59 7.14 10.92
C HIS A 47 -5.80 8.46 10.95
N GLU A 48 -6.45 9.60 10.70
CA GLU A 48 -5.81 10.94 10.79
C GLU A 48 -5.31 11.25 12.21
N ALA A 49 -6.08 10.90 13.24
CA ALA A 49 -5.68 11.03 14.64
C ALA A 49 -4.46 10.16 14.94
N SER A 50 -4.37 8.97 14.33
CA SER A 50 -3.22 8.09 14.50
C SER A 50 -1.92 8.63 13.90
N LEU A 51 -2.03 9.41 12.83
CA LEU A 51 -0.88 10.07 12.19
C LEU A 51 -0.40 11.28 13.01
N ARG A 52 -1.30 11.94 13.76
CA ARG A 52 -1.01 13.17 14.53
C ARG A 52 -0.67 12.96 16.00
N PHE A 53 -1.23 11.94 16.64
CA PHE A 53 -1.06 11.69 18.07
C PHE A 53 -0.37 10.36 18.29
N PRO A 54 0.97 10.25 18.19
CA PRO A 54 1.70 8.98 18.33
C PRO A 54 1.77 8.51 19.79
N THR A 55 0.62 8.36 20.45
CA THR A 55 0.49 7.60 21.69
C THR A 55 0.41 6.11 21.36
N ILE A 56 0.63 5.26 22.37
CA ILE A 56 0.65 3.78 22.21
C ILE A 56 -0.64 3.26 21.55
N GLU A 57 -1.77 3.94 21.73
CA GLU A 57 -3.06 3.60 21.10
C GLU A 57 -3.12 3.99 19.62
N ALA A 58 -2.57 5.13 19.21
CA ALA A 58 -2.51 5.54 17.80
C ALA A 58 -1.70 4.58 16.92
N LYS A 59 -0.67 3.93 17.48
CA LYS A 59 0.07 2.88 16.79
C LYS A 59 -0.83 1.73 16.31
N GLN A 60 -2.07 1.58 16.79
CA GLN A 60 -2.99 0.58 16.28
C GLN A 60 -3.61 0.97 14.92
N TYR A 61 -3.94 2.23 14.62
CA TYR A 61 -4.85 2.58 13.49
C TYR A 61 -4.30 2.65 12.04
N THR A 62 -3.16 2.01 11.74
CA THR A 62 -2.77 1.78 10.33
C THR A 62 -2.78 0.28 10.02
N TYR A 63 -3.94 -0.34 10.20
CA TYR A 63 -4.12 -1.79 10.14
C TYR A 63 -3.80 -2.39 8.76
N PHE A 64 -4.01 -1.63 7.70
CA PHE A 64 -3.74 -2.07 6.33
C PHE A 64 -2.26 -2.09 5.96
N SER A 65 -1.41 -1.38 6.71
CA SER A 65 -0.01 -1.15 6.31
C SER A 65 0.80 -2.44 6.20
N GLY A 66 0.54 -3.45 7.04
CA GLY A 66 1.19 -4.77 6.92
C GLY A 66 0.88 -5.45 5.59
N TYR A 67 -0.40 -5.58 5.26
CA TYR A 67 -0.81 -6.18 3.99
C TYR A 67 -0.52 -5.32 2.76
N ALA A 68 -0.33 -3.99 2.92
CA ALA A 68 0.19 -3.15 1.85
C ALA A 68 1.62 -3.57 1.47
N GLY A 69 2.51 -3.76 2.46
CA GLY A 69 3.86 -4.25 2.20
C GLY A 69 3.90 -5.68 1.68
N PHE A 70 3.04 -6.55 2.22
CA PHE A 70 2.89 -7.94 1.77
C PHE A 70 2.49 -8.03 0.29
N ALA A 71 1.41 -7.32 -0.11
CA ALA A 71 0.96 -7.29 -1.48
C ALA A 71 1.94 -6.55 -2.42
N GLY A 72 2.57 -5.48 -1.94
CA GLY A 72 3.59 -4.75 -2.69
C GLY A 72 4.79 -5.62 -3.03
N ALA A 73 5.34 -6.34 -2.05
CA ALA A 73 6.42 -7.29 -2.26
C ALA A 73 6.02 -8.42 -3.24
N ALA A 74 4.74 -8.83 -3.23
CA ALA A 74 4.24 -9.90 -4.09
C ALA A 74 4.22 -9.46 -5.56
N LEU A 75 3.71 -8.26 -5.80
CA LEU A 75 3.80 -7.64 -7.11
C LEU A 75 5.25 -7.39 -7.52
N GLY A 76 6.12 -7.03 -6.59
CA GLY A 76 7.56 -6.88 -6.83
C GLY A 76 8.20 -8.11 -7.47
N ILE A 77 8.03 -9.26 -6.83
CA ILE A 77 8.53 -10.54 -7.36
C ILE A 77 7.85 -10.90 -8.67
N LYS A 78 6.53 -10.74 -8.75
CA LYS A 78 5.77 -11.08 -9.96
C LYS A 78 6.21 -10.24 -11.16
N THR A 79 6.45 -8.95 -10.97
CA THR A 79 7.01 -8.05 -11.99
C THR A 79 8.42 -8.47 -12.38
N LEU A 80 9.30 -8.75 -11.42
CA LEU A 80 10.66 -9.21 -11.71
C LEU A 80 10.65 -10.52 -12.54
N ALA A 81 9.87 -11.51 -12.11
CA ALA A 81 9.75 -12.78 -12.80
C ALA A 81 9.17 -12.62 -14.20
N HIS A 82 8.23 -11.69 -14.39
CA HIS A 82 7.69 -11.33 -15.71
C HIS A 82 8.76 -10.71 -16.60
N GLN A 83 9.47 -9.68 -16.13
CA GLN A 83 10.53 -9.00 -16.89
C GLN A 83 11.65 -9.94 -17.32
N LEU A 84 12.01 -10.92 -16.47
CA LEU A 84 13.02 -11.93 -16.77
C LEU A 84 12.58 -12.90 -17.88
N GLN A 85 11.28 -13.06 -18.11
CA GLN A 85 10.73 -13.91 -19.16
C GLN A 85 10.38 -13.12 -20.43
N ASP A 86 9.81 -11.93 -20.26
CA ASP A 86 9.44 -10.99 -21.31
C ASP A 86 9.65 -9.55 -20.82
N SER A 87 10.80 -8.97 -21.18
CA SER A 87 11.15 -7.59 -20.84
C SER A 87 10.46 -6.55 -21.73
N SER A 88 9.76 -6.97 -22.79
CA SER A 88 9.12 -6.08 -23.76
C SER A 88 7.71 -5.67 -23.35
N SER A 89 7.05 -6.46 -22.49
CA SER A 89 5.69 -6.22 -22.05
C SER A 89 5.58 -5.86 -20.57
N LYS A 90 4.50 -5.15 -20.23
CA LYS A 90 4.18 -4.83 -18.84
C LYS A 90 3.54 -6.04 -18.15
N LEU A 91 3.72 -6.14 -16.84
CA LEU A 91 3.00 -7.12 -16.04
C LEU A 91 1.48 -6.96 -16.29
N PRO A 92 0.75 -8.04 -16.62
CA PRO A 92 -0.69 -7.96 -16.83
C PRO A 92 -1.44 -7.72 -15.51
N SER A 93 -2.75 -7.46 -15.62
CA SER A 93 -3.63 -7.22 -14.48
C SER A 93 -3.59 -8.37 -13.47
N VAL A 94 -3.80 -8.07 -12.19
CA VAL A 94 -3.99 -9.09 -11.14
C VAL A 94 -5.12 -10.06 -11.50
N GLU A 95 -6.14 -9.61 -12.25
CA GLU A 95 -7.21 -10.43 -12.80
C GLU A 95 -6.70 -11.62 -13.62
N THR A 96 -5.61 -11.45 -14.37
CA THR A 96 -4.99 -12.51 -15.18
C THR A 96 -4.47 -13.67 -14.33
N PHE A 97 -4.12 -13.41 -13.07
CA PHE A 97 -3.58 -14.39 -12.14
C PHE A 97 -4.63 -14.91 -11.13
N THR A 98 -5.86 -14.40 -11.23
CA THR A 98 -6.92 -14.62 -10.22
C THR A 98 -8.26 -14.96 -10.87
N ASP A 99 -8.23 -15.62 -12.04
CA ASP A 99 -9.42 -16.02 -12.81
C ASP A 99 -10.46 -14.88 -12.99
N GLY A 100 -9.96 -13.67 -13.24
CA GLY A 100 -10.80 -12.48 -13.46
C GLY A 100 -11.29 -11.76 -12.19
N ARG A 101 -10.89 -12.20 -10.98
CA ARG A 101 -11.36 -11.58 -9.72
C ARG A 101 -10.69 -10.25 -9.41
N GLY A 102 -9.41 -10.10 -9.73
CA GLY A 102 -8.61 -8.93 -9.36
C GLY A 102 -8.12 -8.94 -7.90
N TYR A 103 -8.32 -10.05 -7.18
CA TYR A 103 -7.87 -10.27 -5.81
C TYR A 103 -7.66 -11.76 -5.51
N TYR A 104 -6.88 -12.05 -4.48
CA TYR A 104 -6.62 -13.40 -3.98
C TYR A 104 -7.61 -13.78 -2.89
N LEU A 105 -8.05 -15.05 -2.87
CA LEU A 105 -9.04 -15.54 -1.91
C LEU A 105 -8.49 -15.69 -0.50
N ASN A 106 -7.19 -15.92 -0.41
CA ASN A 106 -6.43 -16.01 0.82
C ASN A 106 -4.92 -15.81 0.56
N GLU A 107 -4.18 -15.66 1.65
CA GLU A 107 -2.73 -15.46 1.66
C GLU A 107 -1.97 -16.62 1.00
N GLU A 108 -2.34 -17.88 1.28
CA GLU A 108 -1.62 -19.05 0.74
C GLU A 108 -1.74 -19.14 -0.79
N ALA A 109 -2.89 -18.77 -1.35
CA ALA A 109 -3.07 -18.72 -2.80
C ALA A 109 -2.14 -17.69 -3.45
N LEU A 110 -1.92 -16.54 -2.79
CA LEU A 110 -0.95 -15.55 -3.25
C LEU A 110 0.48 -16.11 -3.12
N VAL A 111 0.85 -16.57 -1.92
CA VAL A 111 2.21 -17.04 -1.63
C VAL A 111 2.61 -18.20 -2.55
N SER A 112 1.71 -19.15 -2.82
CA SER A 112 1.96 -20.27 -3.74
C SER A 112 2.35 -19.78 -5.14
N GLN A 113 1.64 -18.79 -5.69
CA GLN A 113 2.02 -18.21 -6.98
C GLN A 113 3.37 -17.47 -6.91
N ILE A 114 3.66 -16.77 -5.81
CA ILE A 114 4.93 -16.08 -5.66
C ILE A 114 6.11 -17.06 -5.53
N ARG A 115 5.91 -18.24 -4.93
CA ARG A 115 6.92 -19.32 -4.93
C ARG A 115 7.26 -19.77 -6.36
N GLU A 116 6.25 -19.94 -7.22
CA GLU A 116 6.46 -20.28 -8.63
C GLU A 116 7.18 -19.16 -9.38
N ASP A 117 6.80 -17.91 -9.15
CA ASP A 117 7.44 -16.75 -9.78
C ASP A 117 8.90 -16.58 -9.32
N LEU A 118 9.21 -16.82 -8.04
CA LEU A 118 10.59 -16.88 -7.55
C LEU A 118 11.40 -17.99 -8.24
N ALA A 119 10.82 -19.19 -8.41
CA ALA A 119 11.50 -20.29 -9.08
C ALA A 119 11.78 -19.97 -10.57
N LYS A 120 10.85 -19.30 -11.26
CA LYS A 120 11.07 -18.80 -12.62
C LYS A 120 12.20 -17.78 -12.67
N ALA A 121 12.20 -16.82 -11.75
CA ALA A 121 13.24 -15.80 -11.66
C ALA A 121 14.62 -16.42 -11.37
N GLU A 122 14.68 -17.36 -10.42
CA GLU A 122 15.91 -18.08 -10.05
C GLU A 122 16.53 -18.84 -11.22
N LYS A 123 15.68 -19.48 -12.05
CA LYS A 123 16.14 -20.19 -13.24
C LYS A 123 16.83 -19.29 -14.25
N VAL A 124 16.35 -18.06 -14.43
CA VAL A 124 16.93 -17.09 -15.38
C VAL A 124 18.17 -16.41 -14.78
N LEU A 125 18.13 -16.05 -13.50
CA LEU A 125 19.24 -15.36 -12.82
C LEU A 125 20.41 -16.28 -12.46
N GLY A 126 20.18 -17.60 -12.36
CA GLY A 126 21.16 -18.56 -11.83
C GLY A 126 21.41 -18.42 -10.32
N ARG A 127 20.59 -17.61 -9.64
CA ARG A 127 20.58 -17.37 -8.19
C ARG A 127 19.20 -16.93 -7.76
N LYS A 128 18.86 -17.08 -6.48
CA LYS A 128 17.62 -16.49 -5.96
C LYS A 128 17.66 -14.96 -6.03
N PRO A 129 16.52 -14.30 -6.29
CA PRO A 129 16.41 -12.84 -6.21
C PRO A 129 16.76 -12.29 -4.83
N THR A 130 17.15 -11.03 -4.79
CA THR A 130 17.48 -10.25 -3.61
C THR A 130 16.54 -9.06 -3.49
N ALA A 131 16.21 -8.67 -2.25
CA ALA A 131 15.34 -7.54 -1.97
C ALA A 131 15.97 -6.62 -0.93
N LEU A 132 15.80 -5.30 -1.10
CA LEU A 132 16.07 -4.30 -0.08
C LEU A 132 14.76 -3.69 0.38
N VAL A 133 14.48 -3.78 1.68
CA VAL A 133 13.31 -3.18 2.33
C VAL A 133 13.77 -2.04 3.21
N LEU A 134 13.40 -0.81 2.85
CA LEU A 134 13.65 0.39 3.66
C LEU A 134 12.43 0.69 4.54
N GLY A 135 12.62 0.86 5.84
CA GLY A 135 11.53 0.90 6.82
C GLY A 135 11.12 -0.49 7.31
N ALA A 136 12.07 -1.42 7.38
CA ALA A 136 11.84 -2.82 7.68
C ALA A 136 11.28 -3.09 9.09
N LEU A 137 11.45 -2.17 10.06
CA LEU A 137 10.90 -2.33 11.42
C LEU A 137 9.43 -1.88 11.50
N GLY A 138 8.98 -1.09 10.53
CA GLY A 138 7.59 -0.68 10.36
C GLY A 138 6.67 -1.82 9.95
N ARG A 139 5.36 -1.62 10.05
CA ARG A 139 4.36 -2.63 9.68
C ARG A 139 4.43 -3.03 8.21
N CYS A 140 4.52 -2.04 7.32
CA CYS A 140 4.67 -2.27 5.89
C CYS A 140 5.95 -3.04 5.56
N GLY A 141 7.10 -2.59 6.07
CA GLY A 141 8.35 -3.32 5.90
C GLY A 141 8.31 -4.75 6.45
N LYS A 142 7.72 -4.97 7.63
CA LYS A 142 7.51 -6.31 8.19
C LYS A 142 6.64 -7.19 7.30
N GLY A 143 5.55 -6.67 6.75
CA GLY A 143 4.69 -7.41 5.83
C GLY A 143 5.39 -7.79 4.53
N ALA A 144 6.24 -6.89 4.00
CA ALA A 144 7.08 -7.20 2.84
C ALA A 144 8.08 -8.33 3.13
N VAL A 145 8.81 -8.24 4.24
CA VAL A 145 9.75 -9.26 4.68
C VAL A 145 9.04 -10.61 4.90
N ASP A 146 7.87 -10.60 5.55
CA ASP A 146 7.08 -11.80 5.79
C ASP A 146 6.67 -12.50 4.50
N LEU A 147 6.22 -11.76 3.48
CA LEU A 147 5.95 -12.34 2.17
C LEU A 147 7.22 -12.96 1.56
N PHE A 148 8.34 -12.23 1.51
CA PHE A 148 9.57 -12.76 0.90
C PHE A 148 10.00 -14.08 1.56
N LEU A 149 9.96 -14.14 2.89
CA LEU A 149 10.26 -15.36 3.64
C LEU A 149 9.27 -16.49 3.35
N LYS A 150 7.95 -16.22 3.40
CA LYS A 150 6.90 -17.22 3.10
C LYS A 150 6.95 -17.76 1.68
N ALA A 151 7.37 -16.92 0.73
CA ALA A 151 7.61 -17.29 -0.66
C ALA A 151 8.92 -18.09 -0.86
N GLY A 152 9.76 -18.22 0.16
CA GLY A 152 10.99 -19.01 0.11
C GLY A 152 12.23 -18.24 -0.38
N MET A 153 12.22 -16.91 -0.26
CA MET A 153 13.45 -16.13 -0.37
C MET A 153 14.31 -16.34 0.89
N PRO A 154 15.60 -16.68 0.77
CA PRO A 154 16.51 -16.83 1.89
C PRO A 154 16.61 -15.53 2.70
N ASP A 155 16.77 -15.66 4.02
CA ASP A 155 16.87 -14.49 4.90
C ASP A 155 18.04 -13.57 4.50
N GLU A 156 19.18 -14.17 4.11
CA GLU A 156 20.38 -13.47 3.64
C GLU A 156 20.17 -12.66 2.35
N ASN A 157 19.14 -12.97 1.56
CA ASN A 157 18.79 -12.25 0.34
C ASN A 157 17.89 -11.03 0.63
N ILE A 158 17.45 -10.84 1.87
CA ILE A 158 16.55 -9.76 2.27
C ILE A 158 17.32 -8.75 3.14
N THR A 159 17.74 -7.65 2.51
CA THR A 159 18.37 -6.53 3.21
C THR A 159 17.30 -5.69 3.91
N ARG A 160 17.39 -5.58 5.24
CA ARG A 160 16.40 -4.88 6.08
C ARG A 160 17.01 -3.60 6.62
N TRP A 161 16.59 -2.46 6.07
CA TRP A 161 17.07 -1.15 6.49
C TRP A 161 16.00 -0.37 7.21
N ASP A 162 16.42 0.46 8.14
CA ASP A 162 15.59 1.40 8.88
C ASP A 162 16.41 2.67 9.21
N LEU A 163 16.02 3.38 10.27
CA LEU A 163 16.66 4.64 10.66
C LEU A 163 18.17 4.50 10.92
N ASN A 164 18.64 3.35 11.42
CA ASN A 164 20.06 3.18 11.76
C ASN A 164 20.97 3.21 10.53
N GLU A 165 20.48 2.72 9.40
CA GLU A 165 21.24 2.65 8.14
C GLU A 165 21.16 3.96 7.35
N THR A 166 20.23 4.86 7.70
CA THR A 166 19.91 6.07 6.92
C THR A 166 20.12 7.39 7.67
N LYS A 167 20.12 7.41 9.00
CA LYS A 167 20.17 8.65 9.80
C LYS A 167 21.46 9.48 9.61
N ASP A 168 22.58 8.82 9.34
CA ASP A 168 23.91 9.45 9.24
C ASP A 168 24.41 9.50 7.79
N ARG A 169 23.56 9.15 6.82
CA ARG A 169 23.94 9.05 5.41
C ARG A 169 22.82 9.54 4.51
N ASP A 170 23.06 10.63 3.82
CA ASP A 170 22.15 11.09 2.77
C ASP A 170 22.20 10.15 1.56
N GLY A 171 21.05 10.00 0.88
CA GLY A 171 20.96 9.30 -0.39
C GLY A 171 21.68 10.03 -1.54
N PRO A 172 21.84 9.39 -2.71
CA PRO A 172 21.27 8.09 -3.09
C PRO A 172 22.04 6.90 -2.49
N TYR A 173 21.36 5.77 -2.34
CA TYR A 173 21.96 4.57 -1.73
C TYR A 173 22.32 3.54 -2.79
N GLU A 174 23.63 3.31 -3.01
CA GLU A 174 24.14 2.35 -4.00
C GLU A 174 23.60 0.92 -3.80
N GLU A 175 23.24 0.57 -2.56
CA GLU A 175 22.70 -0.73 -2.18
C GLU A 175 21.33 -1.00 -2.80
N THR A 176 20.53 0.05 -3.08
CA THR A 176 19.23 -0.13 -3.75
C THR A 176 19.43 -0.63 -5.18
N ALA A 177 20.45 -0.15 -5.91
CA ALA A 177 20.75 -0.57 -7.28
C ALA A 177 21.33 -2.00 -7.38
N LYS A 178 21.84 -2.54 -6.27
CA LYS A 178 22.42 -3.89 -6.19
C LYS A 178 21.39 -4.98 -5.90
N ALA A 179 20.30 -4.64 -5.21
CA ALA A 179 19.17 -5.55 -5.02
C ALA A 179 18.41 -5.73 -6.34
N ASP A 180 17.66 -6.82 -6.51
CA ASP A 180 16.78 -7.00 -7.68
C ASP A 180 15.44 -6.26 -7.49
N VAL A 181 14.97 -6.20 -6.25
CA VAL A 181 13.74 -5.49 -5.83
C VAL A 181 14.06 -4.51 -4.71
N PHE A 182 13.60 -3.27 -4.84
CA PHE A 182 13.64 -2.26 -3.78
C PHE A 182 12.23 -1.90 -3.34
N LEU A 183 11.93 -2.06 -2.04
CA LEU A 183 10.67 -1.66 -1.44
C LEU A 183 10.90 -0.51 -0.45
N ASN A 184 10.31 0.64 -0.73
CA ASN A 184 10.30 1.78 0.16
C ASN A 184 9.04 1.74 1.04
N ALA A 185 9.21 1.49 2.34
CA ALA A 185 8.15 1.45 3.34
C ALA A 185 8.19 2.64 4.32
N ILE A 186 8.88 3.74 3.97
CA ILE A 186 8.93 4.94 4.80
C ILE A 186 8.17 6.11 4.18
N TYR A 187 7.38 6.78 5.04
CA TYR A 187 6.70 8.02 4.70
C TYR A 187 7.49 9.21 5.28
N LEU A 188 7.82 10.17 4.42
CA LEU A 188 8.61 11.34 4.79
C LEU A 188 7.71 12.58 4.84
N SER A 189 7.64 13.22 6.00
CA SER A 189 6.90 14.47 6.19
C SER A 189 7.74 15.72 5.88
N LYS A 190 9.07 15.57 5.77
CA LYS A 190 10.01 16.64 5.41
C LYS A 190 10.79 16.24 4.15
N PRO A 191 11.09 17.19 3.26
CA PRO A 191 11.98 16.92 2.14
C PRO A 191 13.36 16.47 2.64
N ILE A 192 13.83 15.34 2.12
CA ILE A 192 15.20 14.84 2.30
C ILE A 192 15.77 14.47 0.92
N PRO A 193 17.09 14.28 0.80
CA PRO A 193 17.69 13.76 -0.43
C PRO A 193 17.03 12.43 -0.85
N PRO A 194 16.83 12.20 -2.16
CA PRO A 194 16.13 11.01 -2.63
C PRO A 194 16.98 9.75 -2.44
N PHE A 195 16.33 8.61 -2.14
CA PHE A 195 17.02 7.33 -1.92
C PHE A 195 17.60 6.74 -3.21
N ILE A 196 17.03 7.11 -4.34
CA ILE A 196 17.45 6.72 -5.70
C ILE A 196 17.44 7.96 -6.59
N ASN A 197 18.30 7.98 -7.60
CA ASN A 197 18.31 9.04 -8.60
C ASN A 197 18.63 8.47 -10.00
N GLN A 198 18.46 9.31 -11.03
CA GLN A 198 18.69 8.93 -12.42
C GLN A 198 20.12 8.43 -12.67
N GLU A 199 21.11 9.08 -12.05
CA GLU A 199 22.52 8.69 -12.20
C GLU A 199 22.78 7.28 -11.67
N LEU A 200 22.31 6.97 -10.46
CA LEU A 200 22.41 5.64 -9.86
C LEU A 200 21.69 4.59 -10.70
N LEU A 201 20.49 4.90 -11.18
CA LEU A 201 19.67 3.97 -11.94
C LEU A 201 20.21 3.72 -13.37
N ALA A 202 20.91 4.69 -13.96
CA ALA A 202 21.54 4.55 -15.28
C ALA A 202 22.88 3.80 -15.24
N LYS A 203 23.46 3.57 -14.06
CA LYS A 203 24.75 2.86 -13.94
C LYS A 203 24.67 1.47 -14.59
N LYS A 204 25.65 1.18 -15.44
CA LYS A 204 25.79 -0.14 -16.07
C LYS A 204 26.07 -1.19 -15.02
N GLY A 205 25.38 -2.33 -15.11
CA GLY A 205 25.49 -3.43 -14.14
C GLY A 205 24.56 -3.28 -12.95
N ARG A 206 23.53 -2.44 -13.06
CA ARG A 206 22.41 -2.40 -12.11
C ARG A 206 21.66 -3.73 -12.14
N ASN A 207 21.41 -4.30 -10.96
CA ASN A 207 20.54 -5.46 -10.80
C ASN A 207 19.08 -5.05 -10.59
N LEU A 208 18.87 -3.92 -9.93
CA LEU A 208 17.55 -3.43 -9.56
C LEU A 208 16.64 -3.37 -10.78
N ALA A 209 15.54 -4.08 -10.75
CA ALA A 209 14.57 -4.10 -11.85
C ALA A 209 13.19 -3.59 -11.42
N VAL A 210 12.87 -3.65 -10.12
CA VAL A 210 11.57 -3.25 -9.59
C VAL A 210 11.69 -2.37 -8.35
N VAL A 211 11.04 -1.22 -8.36
CA VAL A 211 10.87 -0.33 -7.19
C VAL A 211 9.40 -0.32 -6.76
N ILE A 212 9.15 -0.43 -5.47
CA ILE A 212 7.80 -0.35 -4.87
C ILE A 212 7.79 0.88 -3.96
N ASP A 213 7.05 1.92 -4.36
CA ASP A 213 7.07 3.23 -3.70
C ASP A 213 5.74 4.00 -3.88
N ASP A 214 5.46 4.95 -2.99
CA ASP A 214 4.27 5.82 -3.01
C ASP A 214 4.68 7.32 -2.90
N PRO A 215 4.17 8.26 -3.73
CA PRO A 215 3.37 8.11 -4.95
C PRO A 215 4.14 8.33 -6.28
N THR A 216 3.74 7.53 -7.27
CA THR A 216 3.82 7.63 -8.76
C THR A 216 4.77 8.62 -9.43
N VAL A 217 5.81 8.10 -10.12
CA VAL A 217 6.31 8.63 -11.41
C VAL A 217 6.80 7.48 -12.31
N PRO A 218 6.50 7.47 -13.63
CA PRO A 218 7.26 6.66 -14.57
C PRO A 218 8.72 7.08 -14.52
N VAL A 219 9.63 6.13 -14.30
CA VAL A 219 11.06 6.42 -14.32
C VAL A 219 11.59 6.09 -15.69
N GLU A 220 11.54 7.09 -16.58
CA GLU A 220 12.35 7.05 -17.79
C GLU A 220 13.81 7.26 -17.39
N ILE A 221 14.62 6.24 -17.58
CA ILE A 221 16.07 6.33 -17.38
C ILE A 221 16.69 6.71 -18.71
N LYS A 222 17.34 7.88 -18.75
CA LYS A 222 18.06 8.32 -19.94
C LYS A 222 19.26 7.41 -20.19
N ASP A 223 19.42 6.96 -21.42
CA ASP A 223 20.52 6.11 -21.86
C ASP A 223 20.70 4.82 -21.04
N ASP A 224 19.61 4.18 -20.61
CA ASP A 224 19.69 2.93 -19.83
C ASP A 224 20.40 1.81 -20.61
N GLN A 225 21.59 1.43 -20.15
CA GLN A 225 22.42 0.38 -20.75
C GLN A 225 22.25 -0.98 -20.03
N ASN A 226 21.25 -1.12 -19.16
CA ASN A 226 21.05 -2.33 -18.37
C ASN A 226 20.15 -3.36 -19.09
N ASN A 227 20.32 -4.64 -18.73
CA ASN A 227 19.65 -5.75 -19.39
C ASN A 227 18.15 -5.83 -19.10
N LEU A 228 17.72 -5.34 -17.93
CA LEU A 228 16.32 -5.32 -17.52
C LEU A 228 15.82 -3.88 -17.40
N PRO A 229 14.59 -3.59 -17.87
CA PRO A 229 13.97 -2.30 -17.65
C PRO A 229 13.69 -2.08 -16.16
N LEU A 230 13.66 -0.82 -15.72
CA LEU A 230 13.12 -0.49 -14.41
C LEU A 230 11.60 -0.40 -14.45
N SER A 231 10.92 -1.04 -13.50
CA SER A 231 9.48 -0.85 -13.27
C SER A 231 9.22 -0.29 -11.88
N VAL A 232 8.22 0.57 -11.77
CA VAL A 232 7.76 1.13 -10.49
C VAL A 232 6.33 0.65 -10.23
N ILE A 233 6.12 0.10 -9.04
CA ILE A 233 4.79 -0.26 -8.53
C ILE A 233 4.39 0.82 -7.53
N SER A 234 3.37 1.59 -7.90
CA SER A 234 2.85 2.72 -7.13
C SER A 234 1.33 2.63 -7.01
N ILE A 235 0.86 1.54 -6.37
CA ILE A 235 -0.56 1.27 -6.14
C ILE A 235 -0.90 1.73 -4.72
N ASP A 236 -1.88 2.61 -4.57
CA ASP A 236 -2.27 3.20 -3.27
C ASP A 236 -3.24 2.32 -2.46
N HIS A 237 -3.72 1.23 -3.06
CA HIS A 237 -4.70 0.30 -2.48
C HIS A 237 -4.24 -1.17 -2.53
N LEU A 238 -2.93 -1.40 -2.38
CA LEU A 238 -2.32 -2.74 -2.32
C LEU A 238 -3.04 -3.74 -1.38
N PRO A 239 -3.55 -3.35 -0.19
CA PRO A 239 -4.30 -4.26 0.68
C PRO A 239 -5.52 -4.92 0.02
N SER A 240 -6.11 -4.31 -1.01
CA SER A 240 -7.25 -4.87 -1.74
C SER A 240 -6.92 -6.16 -2.51
N MET A 241 -5.65 -6.52 -2.68
CA MET A 241 -5.26 -7.82 -3.24
C MET A 241 -5.52 -8.99 -2.29
N LEU A 242 -5.57 -8.74 -0.97
CA LEU A 242 -5.88 -9.73 0.06
C LEU A 242 -7.02 -9.20 0.95
N PRO A 243 -8.23 -9.05 0.39
CA PRO A 243 -9.30 -8.33 1.06
C PRO A 243 -9.75 -9.03 2.34
N ARG A 244 -9.66 -10.36 2.43
CA ARG A 244 -10.00 -11.13 3.63
C ARG A 244 -9.05 -10.78 4.76
N GLU A 245 -7.77 -11.08 4.60
CA GLU A 245 -6.76 -10.92 5.64
C GLU A 245 -6.57 -9.44 6.03
N ALA A 246 -6.61 -8.54 5.04
CA ALA A 246 -6.57 -7.10 5.30
C ALA A 246 -7.78 -6.65 6.14
N SER A 247 -8.97 -7.18 5.88
CA SER A 247 -10.18 -6.84 6.64
C SER A 247 -10.18 -7.46 8.04
N GLU A 248 -9.68 -8.69 8.19
CA GLU A 248 -9.54 -9.36 9.49
C GLU A 248 -8.53 -8.61 10.37
N ALA A 249 -7.35 -8.26 9.83
CA ALA A 249 -6.34 -7.47 10.55
C ALA A 249 -6.85 -6.07 10.91
N PHE A 250 -7.62 -5.43 10.01
CA PHE A 250 -8.29 -4.17 10.30
C PHE A 250 -9.31 -4.29 11.42
N SER A 251 -10.16 -5.32 11.37
CA SER A 251 -11.22 -5.52 12.34
C SER A 251 -10.67 -5.85 13.72
N GLU A 252 -9.68 -6.74 13.81
CA GLU A 252 -9.07 -7.13 15.09
C GLU A 252 -8.38 -5.94 15.75
N GLY A 253 -7.67 -5.14 14.97
CA GLY A 253 -7.01 -3.97 15.54
C GLY A 253 -7.99 -2.86 15.96
N LEU A 254 -9.13 -2.72 15.28
CA LEU A 254 -10.17 -1.73 15.63
C LEU A 254 -11.07 -2.18 16.80
N LYS A 255 -11.10 -3.48 17.09
CA LYS A 255 -11.98 -4.12 18.08
C LYS A 255 -12.01 -3.44 19.44
N GLU A 256 -10.84 -3.20 20.05
CA GLU A 256 -10.78 -2.58 21.38
C GLU A 256 -11.34 -1.15 21.39
N SER A 257 -11.14 -0.40 20.30
CA SER A 257 -11.75 0.92 20.15
C SER A 257 -13.28 0.81 20.06
N LEU A 258 -13.80 -0.14 19.29
CA LEU A 258 -15.24 -0.36 19.14
C LEU A 258 -15.92 -0.75 20.45
N LEU A 259 -15.26 -1.55 21.30
CA LEU A 259 -15.80 -1.93 22.61
C LEU A 259 -16.01 -0.73 23.54
N THR A 260 -15.22 0.34 23.38
CA THR A 260 -15.35 1.59 24.16
C THR A 260 -16.33 2.60 23.56
N LEU A 261 -17.00 2.28 22.43
CA LEU A 261 -17.89 3.21 21.74
C LEU A 261 -19.08 3.67 22.59
N LYS A 262 -19.59 2.82 23.49
CA LYS A 262 -20.66 3.18 24.44
C LYS A 262 -20.24 4.32 25.40
N ASP A 263 -18.94 4.42 25.67
CA ASP A 263 -18.31 5.39 26.57
C ASP A 263 -17.58 6.49 25.78
N ARG A 264 -17.98 6.76 24.53
CA ARG A 264 -17.25 7.64 23.59
C ARG A 264 -16.91 9.05 24.11
N LYS A 265 -17.67 9.57 25.09
CA LYS A 265 -17.43 10.89 25.68
C LYS A 265 -16.26 10.91 26.66
N THR A 266 -15.95 9.77 27.27
CA THR A 266 -14.91 9.62 28.29
C THR A 266 -13.74 8.79 27.79
N SER A 267 -13.97 7.89 26.83
CA SER A 267 -12.93 7.14 26.15
C SER A 267 -12.04 8.07 25.33
N ARG A 268 -10.74 8.01 25.62
CA ARG A 268 -9.75 8.91 25.03
C ARG A 268 -9.71 8.82 23.50
N VAL A 269 -9.71 7.61 22.94
CA VAL A 269 -9.68 7.39 21.48
C VAL A 269 -10.80 8.15 20.76
N TRP A 270 -12.01 8.10 21.30
CA TRP A 270 -13.17 8.74 20.70
C TRP A 270 -13.21 10.25 20.95
N ALA A 271 -12.85 10.68 22.15
CA ALA A 271 -12.77 12.10 22.49
C ALA A 271 -11.67 12.82 21.68
N ASP A 272 -10.50 12.22 21.51
CA ASP A 272 -9.40 12.76 20.71
C ASP A 272 -9.80 12.82 19.21
N ALA A 273 -10.53 11.81 18.71
CA ALA A 273 -11.05 11.81 17.34
C ALA A 273 -12.12 12.89 17.11
N GLU A 274 -13.05 13.09 18.05
CA GLU A 274 -14.07 14.15 18.00
C GLU A 274 -13.42 15.53 18.08
N LYS A 275 -12.43 15.71 18.96
CA LYS A 275 -11.64 16.94 19.03
C LYS A 275 -10.96 17.25 17.71
N LEU A 276 -10.27 16.28 17.11
CA LEU A 276 -9.60 16.46 15.81
C LEU A 276 -10.60 16.82 14.71
N PHE A 277 -11.79 16.19 14.69
CA PHE A 277 -12.85 16.55 13.75
C PHE A 277 -13.22 18.03 13.87
N HIS A 278 -13.48 18.52 15.09
CA HIS A 278 -13.81 19.92 15.31
C HIS A 278 -12.67 20.88 14.95
N GLU A 279 -11.42 20.52 15.27
CA GLU A 279 -10.24 21.27 14.84
C GLU A 279 -10.18 21.41 13.31
N LYS A 280 -10.46 20.33 12.56
CA LYS A 280 -10.47 20.35 11.09
C LYS A 280 -11.64 21.12 10.52
N VAL A 281 -12.85 20.96 11.08
CA VAL A 281 -14.02 21.75 10.68
C VAL A 281 -13.76 23.25 10.86
N ALA A 282 -13.08 23.64 11.95
CA ALA A 282 -12.70 25.03 12.18
C ALA A 282 -11.72 25.60 11.13
N THR A 283 -11.01 24.74 10.37
CA THR A 283 -10.15 25.19 9.25
C THR A 283 -10.92 25.43 7.96
N LEU A 284 -12.16 24.96 7.84
CA LEU A 284 -12.97 25.16 6.63
C LEU A 284 -13.38 26.63 6.51
N PRO A 285 -13.66 27.14 5.29
CA PRO A 285 -14.35 28.43 5.10
C PRO A 285 -15.67 28.48 5.88
N GLU A 286 -16.02 29.64 6.44
CA GLU A 286 -17.16 29.82 7.34
C GLU A 286 -18.50 29.37 6.74
N GLU A 287 -18.65 29.57 5.43
CA GLU A 287 -19.80 29.19 4.60
C GLU A 287 -20.03 27.67 4.55
N LEU A 288 -18.98 26.87 4.78
CA LEU A 288 -19.03 25.41 4.81
C LEU A 288 -19.13 24.84 6.24
N ARG A 289 -19.07 25.70 7.28
CA ARG A 289 -19.15 25.27 8.69
C ARG A 289 -20.58 25.11 9.18
N THR A 290 -21.54 25.74 8.53
CA THR A 290 -22.97 25.65 8.89
C THR A 290 -23.65 24.52 8.13
N LYS A 291 -24.38 23.66 8.84
CA LYS A 291 -25.32 22.71 8.21
C LYS A 291 -26.34 23.52 7.41
N SER A 292 -26.37 23.35 6.09
CA SER A 292 -27.57 23.65 5.31
C SER A 292 -28.68 22.76 5.88
N VAL A 293 -29.66 23.39 6.54
CA VAL A 293 -30.85 22.72 7.10
C VAL A 293 -31.77 22.30 5.98
#